data_AF-A0A8T6BWB7-F1
#
_entry.id   AF-A0A8T6BWB7-F1
#
_cell.length_a   1.000
_cell.length_b   1.000
_cell.length_c   1.000
_cell.angle_alpha   90.00
_cell.angle_beta   90.00
_cell.angle_gamma   90.00
#
_symmetry.space_group_name_H-M   'P 1'
#
loop_
_entity.id
_entity.type
_entity.pdbx_description
1 polymer ?
#
loop_
_entity_poly.entity_id
_entity_poly.type
_entity_poly.pdbx_seq_one_letter_code
_entity_poly.pdbx_strand_id
1 'polypeptide(L)'
;RLEFVGHYQDVCENPASTTLWLDVGRSSGLDLTYQTLNVKNDLSHFPVPFFDPRDNRTNTLPMVFAGAPDVGLQQASAIVASWFGSRSGWRGQNFPVLYNQLPDRNAIVFATNDKRPDFLRDHPAVKAPVIEMINHPQNPYVKLLVVFGRDDKDLLQAAKGIAQGNILFRGESVVVNEVKPLLPRKPYDAPNWVRTDRPVTFGELKTYEEQLQSSGLEPAAINVSLNLPPDLYLMRSTGIDMDINYRYTMPPVKDSSRMDISLNNQFLQSFNLSSKQEANRLLLRIPVLQGLLDGKTDVSIPALKLGATNQLRFDFEYMNPMP
;
A
#
# COMPACT_ATOMS: atom_id res chain seq x y z
N ARG A 1 -15.94 0.07 -11.58
CA ARG A 1 -16.58 1.40 -11.43
C ARG A 1 -18.08 1.20 -11.54
N LEU A 2 -18.84 1.73 -10.59
CA LEU A 2 -20.31 1.80 -10.67
C LEU A 2 -20.67 3.25 -10.96
N GLU A 3 -21.60 3.48 -11.86
CA GLU A 3 -22.05 4.80 -12.27
C GLU A 3 -23.58 4.82 -12.24
N PHE A 4 -24.14 5.77 -11.49
CA PHE A 4 -25.57 5.98 -11.41
C PHE A 4 -25.96 7.09 -12.38
N VAL A 5 -26.89 6.79 -13.28
CA VAL A 5 -27.51 7.77 -14.18
C VAL A 5 -29.00 7.78 -13.85
N GLY A 6 -29.43 8.84 -13.16
CA GLY A 6 -30.82 9.04 -12.77
C GLY A 6 -31.37 10.31 -13.39
N HIS A 7 -32.66 10.28 -13.73
CA HIS A 7 -33.37 11.41 -14.32
C HIS A 7 -34.59 11.76 -13.45
N TYR A 8 -34.83 13.05 -13.19
CA TYR A 8 -36.03 13.50 -12.44
C TYR A 8 -36.97 14.38 -13.27
N GLN A 9 -36.54 14.81 -14.46
CA GLN A 9 -37.37 15.51 -15.44
C GLN A 9 -36.77 15.38 -16.85
N ASP A 10 -37.60 15.53 -17.88
CA ASP A 10 -37.19 15.26 -19.27
C ASP A 10 -36.25 16.32 -19.88
N VAL A 11 -36.22 17.54 -19.33
CA VAL A 11 -35.48 18.69 -19.89
C VAL A 11 -34.88 19.53 -18.76
N CYS A 12 -33.65 20.01 -18.94
CA CYS A 12 -32.94 20.91 -18.01
C CYS A 12 -32.82 20.38 -16.57
N GLU A 13 -32.48 19.11 -16.40
CA GLU A 13 -32.18 18.56 -15.08
C GLU A 13 -30.74 18.84 -14.62
N ASN A 14 -30.54 18.89 -13.31
CA ASN A 14 -29.23 18.91 -12.67
C ASN A 14 -28.85 17.46 -12.32
N PRO A 15 -27.88 16.83 -13.02
CA PRO A 15 -27.53 15.44 -12.76
C PRO A 15 -26.79 15.20 -11.43
N ALA A 16 -26.42 16.27 -10.72
CA ALA A 16 -25.88 16.25 -9.35
C ALA A 16 -26.93 16.67 -8.29
N SER A 17 -28.22 16.74 -8.66
CA SER A 17 -29.27 17.09 -7.71
C SER A 17 -29.32 16.10 -6.53
N THR A 18 -29.44 16.62 -5.31
CA THR A 18 -29.62 15.79 -4.09
C THR A 18 -30.91 14.96 -4.08
N THR A 19 -31.84 15.23 -5.00
CA THR A 19 -33.03 14.40 -5.22
C THR A 19 -32.72 13.09 -5.95
N LEU A 20 -31.61 13.03 -6.69
CA LEU A 20 -31.12 11.84 -7.36
C LEU A 20 -30.21 11.07 -6.38
N TRP A 21 -30.66 9.90 -5.96
CA TRP A 21 -29.88 9.06 -5.06
C TRP A 21 -30.03 7.58 -5.44
N LEU A 22 -28.97 6.82 -5.18
CA LEU A 22 -28.94 5.37 -5.27
C LEU A 22 -28.42 4.85 -3.93
N ASP A 23 -29.22 4.05 -3.24
CA ASP A 23 -28.75 3.30 -2.08
C ASP A 23 -28.34 1.88 -2.53
N VAL A 24 -27.05 1.57 -2.40
CA VAL A 24 -26.53 0.23 -2.64
C VAL A 24 -26.61 -0.52 -1.33
N GLY A 25 -27.62 -1.39 -1.21
CA GLY A 25 -27.84 -2.18 -0.02
C GLY A 25 -26.58 -2.95 0.41
N ARG A 26 -26.34 -3.07 1.72
CA ARG A 26 -25.16 -3.75 2.27
C ARG A 26 -25.02 -5.22 1.84
N SER A 27 -26.11 -5.83 1.39
CA SER A 27 -26.16 -7.19 0.86
C SER A 27 -25.95 -7.28 -0.65
N SER A 28 -25.77 -6.16 -1.36
CA SER A 28 -25.42 -6.17 -2.78
C SER A 28 -24.02 -6.77 -2.97
N GLY A 29 -23.91 -7.70 -3.92
CA GLY A 29 -22.66 -8.38 -4.25
C GLY A 29 -22.53 -8.55 -5.75
N LEU A 30 -21.30 -8.79 -6.20
CA LEU A 30 -21.00 -9.17 -7.57
C LEU A 30 -20.64 -10.65 -7.58
N ASP A 31 -21.52 -11.49 -8.14
CA ASP A 31 -21.24 -12.91 -8.29
C ASP A 31 -20.38 -13.13 -9.54
N LEU A 32 -19.13 -13.52 -9.31
CA LEU A 32 -18.15 -13.78 -10.37
C LEU A 32 -17.71 -15.24 -10.33
N THR A 33 -17.80 -15.89 -11.49
CA THR A 33 -17.26 -17.23 -11.68
C THR A 33 -15.85 -17.12 -12.24
N TYR A 34 -14.86 -17.53 -11.46
CA TYR A 34 -13.46 -17.56 -11.87
C TYR A 34 -13.00 -18.99 -12.11
N GLN A 35 -12.08 -19.17 -13.07
CA GLN A 35 -11.37 -20.43 -13.27
C GLN A 35 -9.89 -20.23 -12.95
N THR A 36 -9.39 -20.96 -11.94
CA THR A 36 -7.97 -20.94 -11.62
C THR A 36 -7.19 -21.66 -12.72
N LEU A 37 -6.11 -21.05 -13.18
CA LEU A 37 -5.23 -21.63 -14.21
C LEU A 37 -4.03 -22.32 -13.55
N ASN A 38 -3.64 -23.46 -14.11
CA ASN A 38 -2.39 -24.11 -13.72
C ASN A 38 -1.22 -23.34 -14.37
N VAL A 39 -0.61 -22.45 -13.59
CA VAL A 39 0.57 -21.69 -14.02
C VAL A 39 1.83 -22.54 -13.87
N LYS A 40 2.86 -22.30 -14.70
CA LYS A 40 4.15 -22.97 -14.50
C LYS A 40 4.80 -22.52 -13.20
N ASN A 41 5.65 -23.37 -12.62
CA ASN A 41 6.51 -22.96 -11.52
C ASN A 41 7.60 -22.06 -12.09
N ASP A 42 7.45 -20.75 -11.91
CA ASP A 42 8.43 -19.77 -12.35
C ASP A 42 8.47 -18.58 -11.38
N LEU A 43 9.61 -18.45 -10.71
CA LEU A 43 9.90 -17.38 -9.78
C LEU A 43 10.11 -16.03 -10.49
N SER A 44 10.22 -15.97 -11.83
CA SER A 44 10.32 -14.70 -12.56
C SER A 44 9.15 -13.73 -12.32
N HIS A 45 7.99 -14.26 -11.90
CA HIS A 45 6.80 -13.48 -11.55
C HIS A 45 6.65 -13.25 -10.03
N PHE A 46 7.63 -13.67 -9.23
CA PHE A 46 7.61 -13.48 -7.78
C PHE A 46 7.42 -11.99 -7.43
N PRO A 47 6.49 -11.63 -6.52
CA PRO A 47 5.84 -12.50 -5.53
C PRO A 47 4.52 -13.17 -5.93
N VAL A 48 4.04 -13.07 -7.18
CA VAL A 48 2.84 -13.79 -7.61
C VAL A 48 3.14 -15.30 -7.64
N PRO A 49 2.26 -16.18 -7.12
CA PRO A 49 0.89 -15.94 -6.65
C PRO A 49 0.73 -15.80 -5.12
N PHE A 50 1.83 -15.58 -4.39
CA PHE A 50 1.82 -15.41 -2.93
C PHE A 50 1.42 -13.99 -2.50
N PHE A 51 1.64 -13.01 -3.36
CA PHE A 51 1.14 -11.64 -3.22
C PHE A 51 0.94 -11.02 -4.61
N ASP A 52 -0.24 -10.47 -4.87
CA ASP A 52 -0.55 -9.72 -6.09
C ASP A 52 -0.93 -8.27 -5.70
N PRO A 53 -0.17 -7.25 -6.14
CA PRO A 53 -0.48 -5.86 -5.82
C PRO A 53 -1.83 -5.38 -6.39
N ARG A 54 -2.43 -6.12 -7.33
CA ARG A 54 -3.75 -5.83 -7.93
C ARG A 54 -4.90 -6.42 -7.13
N ASP A 55 -4.64 -7.36 -6.21
CA ASP A 55 -5.65 -7.89 -5.31
C ASP A 55 -5.79 -6.96 -4.11
N ASN A 56 -7.01 -6.50 -3.83
CA ASN A 56 -7.30 -5.56 -2.74
C ASN A 56 -7.75 -6.25 -1.44
N ARG A 57 -7.80 -7.58 -1.41
CA ARG A 57 -8.16 -8.35 -0.21
C ARG A 57 -6.99 -8.47 0.76
N THR A 58 -7.30 -8.81 2.01
CA THR A 58 -6.29 -9.14 3.03
C THR A 58 -5.42 -10.29 2.58
N ASN A 59 -4.10 -10.09 2.62
CA ASN A 59 -3.13 -11.11 2.23
C ASN A 59 -3.08 -12.21 3.30
N THR A 60 -3.71 -13.37 3.03
CA THR A 60 -3.69 -14.53 3.92
C THR A 60 -2.75 -15.60 3.36
N LEU A 61 -1.58 -15.73 3.98
CA LEU A 61 -0.48 -16.56 3.47
C LEU A 61 0.03 -17.51 4.57
N PRO A 62 -0.39 -18.79 4.58
CA PRO A 62 0.06 -19.74 5.58
C PRO A 62 1.57 -19.94 5.59
N MET A 63 2.14 -20.09 6.79
CA MET A 63 3.54 -20.40 7.04
C MET A 63 3.62 -21.82 7.60
N VAL A 64 4.20 -22.73 6.84
CA VAL A 64 4.23 -24.16 7.13
C VAL A 64 5.62 -24.56 7.63
N PHE A 65 5.65 -25.30 8.72
CA PHE A 65 6.85 -25.86 9.33
C PHE A 65 6.70 -27.36 9.55
N ALA A 66 7.80 -28.10 9.70
CA ALA A 66 7.77 -29.54 10.03
C ALA A 66 7.19 -29.83 11.42
N GLY A 67 7.22 -28.86 12.32
CA GLY A 67 6.79 -28.93 13.71
C GLY A 67 6.95 -27.56 14.35
N ALA A 68 6.97 -27.49 15.69
CA ALA A 68 7.25 -26.24 16.39
C ALA A 68 8.64 -25.70 15.98
N PRO A 69 8.74 -24.50 15.39
CA PRO A 69 10.00 -23.97 14.88
C PRO A 69 10.91 -23.55 16.03
N ASP A 70 12.20 -23.81 15.89
CA ASP A 70 13.23 -23.24 16.75
C ASP A 70 13.50 -21.77 16.39
N VAL A 71 14.45 -21.15 17.10
CA VAL A 71 14.82 -19.75 16.91
C VAL A 71 15.29 -19.46 15.49
N GLY A 72 15.99 -20.40 14.85
CA GLY A 72 16.50 -20.23 13.49
C GLY A 72 15.36 -20.17 12.47
N LEU A 73 14.44 -21.14 12.52
CA LEU A 73 13.26 -21.15 11.66
C LEU A 73 12.33 -19.95 11.94
N GLN A 74 12.12 -19.60 13.22
CA GLN A 74 11.31 -18.43 13.60
C GLN A 74 11.88 -17.13 13.03
N GLN A 75 13.21 -16.96 13.09
CA GLN A 75 13.87 -15.78 12.54
C GLN A 75 13.74 -15.72 11.02
N ALA A 76 13.98 -16.84 10.33
CA ALA A 76 13.83 -16.92 8.88
C ALA A 76 12.39 -16.61 8.45
N SER A 77 11.39 -17.18 9.13
CA SER A 77 9.98 -16.91 8.84
C SER A 77 9.58 -15.48 9.16
N ALA A 78 10.08 -14.90 10.25
CA ALA A 78 9.80 -13.50 10.60
C ALA A 78 10.33 -12.52 9.55
N ILE A 79 11.48 -12.79 8.93
CA ILE A 79 12.02 -11.98 7.83
C ILE A 79 11.09 -12.03 6.61
N VAL A 80 10.68 -13.22 6.20
CA VAL A 80 9.77 -13.39 5.05
C VAL A 80 8.39 -12.79 5.34
N ALA A 81 7.85 -13.02 6.55
CA ALA A 81 6.61 -12.42 7.04
C ALA A 81 6.66 -10.90 6.99
N SER A 82 7.75 -10.29 7.47
CA SER A 82 7.94 -8.85 7.49
C SER A 82 7.95 -8.26 6.08
N TRP A 83 8.58 -8.96 5.13
CA TRP A 83 8.63 -8.52 3.73
C TRP A 83 7.26 -8.58 3.03
N PHE A 84 6.49 -9.66 3.24
CA PHE A 84 5.11 -9.73 2.74
C PHE A 84 4.20 -8.72 3.46
N GLY A 85 4.40 -8.53 4.76
CA GLY A 85 3.68 -7.56 5.58
C GLY A 85 3.89 -6.12 5.09
N SER A 86 5.14 -5.74 4.80
CA SER A 86 5.45 -4.40 4.27
C SER A 86 4.83 -4.12 2.90
N ARG A 87 4.51 -5.15 2.12
CA ARG A 87 3.82 -5.03 0.82
C ARG A 87 2.31 -5.00 0.94
N SER A 88 1.75 -5.59 2.01
CA SER A 88 0.30 -5.71 2.20
C SER A 88 -0.34 -4.35 2.51
N GLY A 89 0.35 -3.49 3.25
CA GLY A 89 -0.07 -2.11 3.50
C GLY A 89 -1.47 -2.02 4.12
N TRP A 90 -2.34 -1.19 3.53
CA TRP A 90 -3.70 -0.97 4.02
C TRP A 90 -4.63 -2.19 3.92
N ARG A 91 -4.29 -3.18 3.08
CA ARG A 91 -5.12 -4.38 2.85
C ARG A 91 -5.17 -5.30 4.06
N GLY A 92 -4.20 -5.16 4.97
CA GLY A 92 -3.97 -6.06 6.09
C GLY A 92 -3.32 -7.38 5.65
N GLN A 93 -2.84 -8.11 6.64
CA GLN A 93 -2.12 -9.36 6.47
C GLN A 93 -2.51 -10.37 7.55
N ASN A 94 -2.52 -11.64 7.19
CA ASN A 94 -2.69 -12.76 8.09
C ASN A 94 -1.72 -13.88 7.68
N PHE A 95 -0.92 -14.38 8.62
CA PHE A 95 0.04 -15.45 8.37
C PHE A 95 -0.27 -16.66 9.27
N PRO A 96 -1.28 -17.48 8.92
CA PRO A 96 -1.61 -18.68 9.70
C PRO A 96 -0.41 -19.62 9.80
N VAL A 97 -0.11 -20.11 11.01
CA VAL A 97 0.98 -21.06 11.21
C VAL A 97 0.44 -22.48 11.15
N LEU A 98 1.07 -23.33 10.34
CA LEU A 98 0.71 -24.74 10.19
C LEU A 98 1.92 -25.62 10.51
N TYR A 99 1.68 -26.70 11.25
CA TYR A 99 2.69 -27.68 11.62
C TYR A 99 2.41 -29.00 10.95
N ASN A 100 3.35 -29.46 10.13
CA ASN A 100 3.30 -30.71 9.38
C ASN A 100 1.96 -30.93 8.64
N GLN A 101 1.31 -29.85 8.23
CA GLN A 101 0.00 -29.88 7.61
C GLN A 101 0.09 -29.27 6.22
N LEU A 102 -0.54 -29.95 5.27
CA LEU A 102 -0.63 -29.47 3.91
C LEU A 102 -1.65 -28.32 3.83
N PRO A 103 -1.27 -27.13 3.32
CA PRO A 103 -2.12 -25.94 3.32
C PRO A 103 -3.20 -26.02 2.23
N ASP A 104 -4.37 -25.42 2.45
CA ASP A 104 -5.49 -25.39 1.48
C ASP A 104 -5.32 -24.36 0.35
N ARG A 105 -4.25 -23.55 0.40
CA ARG A 105 -4.00 -22.39 -0.47
C ARG A 105 -2.51 -22.14 -0.65
N ASN A 106 -2.17 -21.12 -1.45
CA ASN A 106 -0.77 -20.75 -1.66
C ASN A 106 -0.10 -20.45 -0.32
N ALA A 107 1.08 -21.00 -0.08
CA ALA A 107 1.72 -20.94 1.23
C ALA A 107 3.24 -20.88 1.11
N ILE A 108 3.89 -20.46 2.20
CA ILE A 108 5.34 -20.50 2.35
C ILE A 108 5.69 -21.66 3.26
N VAL A 109 6.58 -22.54 2.80
CA VAL A 109 7.07 -23.70 3.55
C VAL A 109 8.51 -23.45 3.93
N PHE A 110 8.82 -23.55 5.23
CA PHE A 110 10.18 -23.44 5.74
C PHE A 110 10.70 -24.85 6.06
N ALA A 111 11.83 -25.22 5.46
CA ALA A 111 12.40 -26.55 5.60
C ALA A 111 13.93 -26.52 5.65
N THR A 112 14.50 -27.47 6.38
CA THR A 112 15.90 -27.89 6.25
C THR A 112 15.96 -29.36 5.87
N ASN A 113 17.14 -29.86 5.48
CA ASN A 113 17.29 -31.27 5.11
C ASN A 113 16.83 -32.22 6.23
N ASP A 114 17.05 -31.82 7.49
CA ASP A 114 16.69 -32.60 8.67
C ASP A 114 15.29 -32.27 9.21
N LYS A 115 14.75 -31.07 8.93
CA LYS A 115 13.47 -30.58 9.45
C LYS A 115 12.58 -30.13 8.30
N ARG A 116 11.78 -31.04 7.77
CA ARG A 116 10.83 -30.75 6.69
C ARG A 116 9.48 -31.43 6.93
N PRO A 117 8.35 -30.81 6.52
CA PRO A 117 7.05 -31.47 6.58
C PRO A 117 7.03 -32.80 5.81
N ASP A 118 6.15 -33.70 6.21
CA ASP A 118 6.04 -35.05 5.65
C ASP A 118 5.78 -35.05 4.14
N PHE A 119 5.04 -34.06 3.64
CA PHE A 119 4.78 -33.92 2.20
C PHE A 119 6.03 -33.50 1.38
N LEU A 120 7.13 -33.10 2.04
CA LEU A 120 8.45 -32.87 1.43
C LEU A 120 9.46 -33.95 1.81
N ARG A 121 9.05 -35.04 2.46
CA ARG A 121 9.95 -36.07 2.97
C ARG A 121 10.80 -36.73 1.88
N ASP A 122 10.27 -36.86 0.67
CA ASP A 122 10.97 -37.44 -0.47
C ASP A 122 11.63 -36.39 -1.39
N HIS A 123 11.50 -35.09 -1.04
CA HIS A 123 12.15 -34.03 -1.79
C HIS A 123 13.68 -34.19 -1.70
N PRO A 124 14.44 -34.03 -2.79
CA PRO A 124 15.89 -34.09 -2.73
C PRO A 124 16.49 -33.13 -1.70
N ALA A 125 17.52 -33.57 -1.00
CA ALA A 125 18.28 -32.72 -0.08
C ALA A 125 18.99 -31.59 -0.85
N VAL A 126 18.94 -30.37 -0.33
CA VAL A 126 19.62 -29.22 -0.92
C VAL A 126 21.07 -29.16 -0.46
N LYS A 127 21.94 -28.63 -1.33
CA LYS A 127 23.38 -28.44 -1.06
C LYS A 127 23.75 -26.98 -0.79
N ALA A 128 22.78 -26.08 -0.86
CA ALA A 128 22.93 -24.64 -0.71
C ALA A 128 21.59 -24.03 -0.25
N PRO A 129 21.54 -22.75 0.16
CA PRO A 129 20.30 -22.01 0.36
C PRO A 129 19.49 -21.95 -0.95
N VAL A 130 18.24 -22.38 -0.93
CA VAL A 130 17.38 -22.48 -2.11
C VAL A 130 16.01 -21.87 -1.83
N ILE A 131 15.47 -21.17 -2.83
CA ILE A 131 14.07 -20.75 -2.87
C ILE A 131 13.45 -21.45 -4.07
N GLU A 132 12.40 -22.21 -3.84
CA GLU A 132 11.79 -23.06 -4.87
C GLU A 132 10.27 -22.87 -4.89
N MET A 133 9.69 -22.84 -6.08
CA MET A 133 8.25 -22.89 -6.28
C MET A 133 7.85 -24.29 -6.71
N ILE A 134 7.02 -24.95 -5.93
CA ILE A 134 6.49 -26.28 -6.25
C ILE A 134 4.96 -26.24 -6.38
N ASN A 135 4.42 -27.24 -7.07
CA ASN A 135 2.98 -27.51 -7.04
C ASN A 135 2.59 -28.09 -5.70
N HIS A 136 1.41 -27.71 -5.21
CA HIS A 136 0.80 -28.40 -4.10
C HIS A 136 0.49 -29.87 -4.51
N PRO A 137 0.92 -30.88 -3.73
CA PRO A 137 0.88 -32.30 -4.13
C PRO A 137 -0.50 -32.82 -4.52
N GLN A 138 -1.56 -32.28 -3.91
CA GLN A 138 -2.95 -32.71 -4.14
C GLN A 138 -3.74 -31.72 -5.02
N ASN A 139 -3.15 -30.58 -5.40
CA ASN A 139 -3.86 -29.52 -6.13
C ASN A 139 -2.88 -28.69 -6.98
N PRO A 140 -2.75 -28.94 -8.29
CA PRO A 140 -1.75 -28.26 -9.13
C PRO A 140 -2.02 -26.75 -9.31
N TYR A 141 -3.21 -26.26 -8.96
CA TYR A 141 -3.57 -24.85 -9.01
C TYR A 141 -3.05 -24.04 -7.82
N VAL A 142 -2.58 -24.73 -6.76
CA VAL A 142 -2.01 -24.12 -5.57
C VAL A 142 -0.49 -24.26 -5.62
N LYS A 143 0.21 -23.17 -5.28
CA LYS A 143 1.68 -23.11 -5.26
C LYS A 143 2.21 -23.04 -3.85
N LEU A 144 3.32 -23.73 -3.61
CA LEU A 144 4.08 -23.64 -2.36
C LEU A 144 5.43 -22.99 -2.67
N LEU A 145 5.78 -21.94 -1.93
CA LEU A 145 7.14 -21.40 -1.94
C LEU A 145 7.93 -22.11 -0.86
N VAL A 146 8.85 -22.98 -1.23
CA VAL A 146 9.75 -23.65 -0.30
C VAL A 146 10.99 -22.78 -0.10
N VAL A 147 11.17 -22.28 1.12
CA VAL A 147 12.42 -21.67 1.58
C VAL A 147 13.22 -22.80 2.22
N PHE A 148 14.28 -23.23 1.55
CA PHE A 148 15.00 -24.46 1.85
C PHE A 148 16.48 -24.17 2.15
N GLY A 149 17.04 -24.82 3.17
CA GLY A 149 18.47 -24.78 3.46
C GLY A 149 19.01 -26.14 3.86
N ARG A 150 20.34 -26.30 3.82
CA ARG A 150 20.97 -27.48 4.46
C ARG A 150 20.68 -27.49 5.96
N ASP A 151 20.78 -26.32 6.58
CA ASP A 151 20.61 -26.06 7.99
C ASP A 151 19.91 -24.69 8.21
N ASP A 152 19.79 -24.28 9.47
CA ASP A 152 19.13 -23.03 9.84
C ASP A 152 19.89 -21.78 9.33
N LYS A 153 21.21 -21.86 9.10
CA LYS A 153 22.00 -20.74 8.55
C LYS A 153 21.69 -20.52 7.09
N ASP A 154 21.65 -21.60 6.32
CA ASP A 154 21.27 -21.56 4.90
C ASP A 154 19.82 -21.09 4.75
N LEU A 155 18.91 -21.56 5.61
CA LEU A 155 17.52 -21.12 5.61
C LEU A 155 17.41 -19.61 5.86
N LEU A 156 18.16 -19.09 6.84
CA LEU A 156 18.20 -17.66 7.14
C LEU A 156 18.76 -16.85 5.96
N GLN A 157 19.76 -17.39 5.25
CA GLN A 157 20.31 -16.78 4.05
C GLN A 157 19.28 -16.72 2.91
N ALA A 158 18.53 -17.81 2.68
CA ALA A 158 17.44 -17.83 1.70
C ALA A 158 16.35 -16.79 2.04
N ALA A 159 15.93 -16.72 3.31
CA ALA A 159 14.96 -15.74 3.77
C ALA A 159 15.42 -14.28 3.60
N LYS A 160 16.68 -13.96 3.96
CA LYS A 160 17.26 -12.63 3.70
C LYS A 160 17.35 -12.33 2.21
N GLY A 161 17.61 -13.34 1.41
CA GLY A 161 17.59 -13.27 -0.05
C GLY A 161 16.27 -12.75 -0.62
N ILE A 162 15.15 -13.30 -0.13
CA ILE A 162 13.80 -12.82 -0.46
C ILE A 162 13.63 -11.35 -0.06
N ALA A 163 13.98 -11.03 1.18
CA ALA A 163 13.69 -9.72 1.74
C ALA A 163 14.48 -8.57 1.10
N GLN A 164 15.73 -8.81 0.73
CA GLN A 164 16.62 -7.76 0.22
C GLN A 164 16.46 -7.47 -1.29
N GLY A 165 15.81 -8.36 -2.05
CA GLY A 165 15.45 -8.10 -3.46
C GLY A 165 16.63 -8.08 -4.45
N ASN A 166 17.84 -8.45 -4.03
CA ASN A 166 19.04 -8.49 -4.88
C ASN A 166 19.18 -9.81 -5.66
N ILE A 167 18.22 -10.72 -5.52
CA ILE A 167 18.22 -12.02 -6.19
C ILE A 167 17.42 -11.91 -7.48
N LEU A 168 18.03 -12.37 -8.57
CA LEU A 168 17.31 -12.58 -9.82
C LEU A 168 16.48 -13.86 -9.70
N PHE A 169 15.19 -13.69 -9.45
CA PHE A 169 14.25 -14.80 -9.41
C PHE A 169 13.94 -15.28 -10.84
N ARG A 170 14.29 -16.53 -11.17
CA ARG A 170 14.04 -17.10 -12.51
C ARG A 170 13.93 -18.62 -12.45
N GLY A 171 12.97 -19.17 -13.18
CA GLY A 171 12.74 -20.62 -13.21
C GLY A 171 12.06 -21.13 -11.95
N GLU A 172 11.96 -22.44 -11.80
CA GLU A 172 11.27 -23.06 -10.66
C GLU A 172 12.03 -22.94 -9.34
N SER A 173 13.36 -22.85 -9.38
CA SER A 173 14.24 -22.86 -8.21
C SER A 173 15.43 -21.92 -8.39
N VAL A 174 15.82 -21.24 -7.31
CA VAL A 174 16.91 -20.27 -7.28
C VAL A 174 17.81 -20.54 -6.08
N VAL A 175 19.10 -20.67 -6.34
CA VAL A 175 20.13 -20.77 -5.30
C VAL A 175 20.54 -19.37 -4.83
N VAL A 176 20.56 -19.15 -3.51
CA VAL A 176 20.97 -17.87 -2.92
C VAL A 176 22.46 -17.89 -2.61
N ASN A 177 23.27 -17.48 -3.58
CA ASN A 177 24.74 -17.52 -3.48
C ASN A 177 25.29 -16.54 -2.43
N GLU A 178 24.96 -15.26 -2.57
CA GLU A 178 25.44 -14.20 -1.68
C GLU A 178 24.33 -13.19 -1.44
N VAL A 179 24.19 -12.78 -0.17
CA VAL A 179 23.27 -11.73 0.25
C VAL A 179 24.11 -10.55 0.72
N LYS A 180 24.22 -9.53 -0.14
CA LYS A 180 25.02 -8.33 0.16
C LYS A 180 24.49 -7.67 1.44
N PRO A 181 25.33 -7.49 2.48
CA PRO A 181 24.91 -6.80 3.69
C PRO A 181 24.35 -5.42 3.38
N LEU A 182 23.20 -5.10 3.97
CA LEU A 182 22.63 -3.76 3.88
C LEU A 182 23.54 -2.79 4.63
N LEU A 183 23.67 -1.58 4.10
CA LEU A 183 24.31 -0.49 4.83
C LEU A 183 23.52 -0.22 6.12
N PRO A 184 24.21 0.19 7.22
CA PRO A 184 23.54 0.62 8.42
C PRO A 184 22.49 1.69 8.12
N ARG A 185 21.33 1.56 8.79
CA ARG A 185 20.25 2.53 8.67
C ARG A 185 20.71 3.90 9.15
N LYS A 186 20.29 4.94 8.46
CA LYS A 186 20.51 6.34 8.85
C LYS A 186 19.28 6.86 9.62
N PRO A 187 19.44 7.88 10.49
CA PRO A 187 18.29 8.55 11.09
C PRO A 187 17.29 9.00 10.01
N TYR A 188 16.00 8.83 10.27
CA TYR A 188 14.89 9.23 9.37
C TYR A 188 14.88 8.58 7.98
N ASP A 189 15.53 7.43 7.80
CA ASP A 189 15.59 6.72 6.51
C ASP A 189 14.48 5.67 6.32
N ALA A 190 13.58 5.54 7.30
CA ALA A 190 12.51 4.55 7.31
C ALA A 190 11.47 4.82 6.20
N PRO A 191 11.17 3.84 5.32
CA PRO A 191 10.48 4.09 4.06
C PRO A 191 9.00 4.51 4.21
N ASN A 192 8.36 4.19 5.33
CA ASN A 192 6.96 4.55 5.59
C ASN A 192 6.80 5.96 6.19
N TRP A 193 7.90 6.64 6.49
CA TRP A 193 7.90 8.01 6.96
C TRP A 193 8.31 8.95 5.83
N VAL A 194 7.72 10.14 5.84
CA VAL A 194 8.11 11.21 4.92
C VAL A 194 9.55 11.59 5.22
N ARG A 195 10.37 11.60 4.17
CA ARG A 195 11.77 12.02 4.26
C ARG A 195 11.88 13.50 4.57
N THR A 196 12.81 13.85 5.44
CA THR A 196 13.07 15.22 5.89
C THR A 196 14.37 15.81 5.31
N ASP A 197 15.15 14.98 4.60
CA ASP A 197 16.45 15.35 4.03
C ASP A 197 16.37 15.82 2.57
N ARG A 198 15.22 15.68 1.93
CA ARG A 198 14.96 16.14 0.56
C ARG A 198 13.47 16.40 0.32
N PRO A 199 13.11 17.13 -0.76
CA PRO A 199 11.73 17.18 -1.23
C PRO A 199 11.17 15.78 -1.54
N VAL A 200 9.91 15.58 -1.19
CA VAL A 200 9.14 14.34 -1.44
C VAL A 200 7.99 14.66 -2.38
N THR A 201 7.82 13.86 -3.43
CA THR A 201 6.73 14.03 -4.38
C THR A 201 5.45 13.36 -3.89
N PHE A 202 4.27 13.86 -4.30
CA PHE A 202 2.99 13.18 -4.02
C PHE A 202 2.95 11.75 -4.55
N GLY A 203 3.64 11.47 -5.67
CA GLY A 203 3.76 10.14 -6.25
C GLY A 203 4.49 9.14 -5.35
N GLU A 204 5.36 9.60 -4.45
CA GLU A 204 6.01 8.75 -3.43
C GLU A 204 5.09 8.48 -2.22
N LEU A 205 4.06 9.29 -2.02
CA LEU A 205 3.10 9.17 -0.92
C LEU A 205 1.85 8.36 -1.30
N LYS A 206 1.70 8.01 -2.57
CA LYS A 206 0.57 7.21 -3.04
C LYS A 206 0.67 5.78 -2.51
N THR A 207 -0.50 5.23 -2.16
CA THR A 207 -0.71 3.88 -1.67
C THR A 207 -1.32 2.96 -2.74
N TYR A 208 -1.89 3.54 -3.80
CA TYR A 208 -2.39 2.86 -5.01
C TYR A 208 -2.22 3.74 -6.25
N GLU A 209 -2.30 3.14 -7.44
CA GLU A 209 -1.87 3.75 -8.71
C GLU A 209 -2.67 5.03 -9.07
N GLU A 210 -3.98 5.00 -8.85
CA GLU A 210 -4.93 6.05 -9.23
C GLU A 210 -5.32 6.98 -8.06
N GLN A 211 -4.53 7.04 -6.99
CA GLN A 211 -4.91 7.79 -5.79
C GLN A 211 -4.98 9.31 -6.00
N LEU A 212 -4.17 9.86 -6.89
CA LEU A 212 -4.03 11.31 -7.11
C LEU A 212 -4.95 11.85 -8.21
N GLN A 213 -6.02 11.12 -8.53
CA GLN A 213 -7.00 11.51 -9.53
C GLN A 213 -8.41 11.26 -9.02
N SER A 214 -9.34 12.10 -9.46
CA SER A 214 -10.77 11.97 -9.18
C SER A 214 -11.56 12.42 -10.39
N SER A 215 -12.74 11.83 -10.58
CA SER A 215 -13.59 12.08 -11.74
C SER A 215 -15.05 11.97 -11.36
N GLY A 216 -15.91 12.67 -12.08
CA GLY A 216 -17.35 12.75 -11.82
C GLY A 216 -17.83 14.19 -11.93
N LEU A 217 -19.15 14.38 -11.87
CA LEU A 217 -19.76 15.71 -11.74
C LEU A 217 -19.45 16.33 -10.38
N GLU A 218 -19.49 15.51 -9.34
CA GLU A 218 -18.97 15.79 -8.00
C GLU A 218 -17.81 14.83 -7.72
N PRO A 219 -16.56 15.20 -8.09
CA PRO A 219 -15.41 14.35 -7.84
C PRO A 219 -15.21 14.10 -6.34
N ALA A 220 -14.96 12.84 -5.97
CA ALA A 220 -14.58 12.52 -4.60
C ALA A 220 -13.27 13.22 -4.21
N ALA A 221 -13.13 13.53 -2.92
CA ALA A 221 -11.93 14.17 -2.39
C ALA A 221 -10.68 13.31 -2.60
N ILE A 222 -9.59 13.92 -3.07
CA ILE A 222 -8.28 13.27 -3.18
C ILE A 222 -7.60 13.35 -1.81
N ASN A 223 -7.35 12.20 -1.21
CA ASN A 223 -6.73 12.09 0.11
C ASN A 223 -5.29 11.58 0.00
N VAL A 224 -4.34 12.27 0.64
CA VAL A 224 -2.93 11.88 0.71
C VAL A 224 -2.49 11.86 2.17
N SER A 225 -1.97 10.72 2.61
CA SER A 225 -1.44 10.57 3.97
C SER A 225 0.04 10.95 4.03
N LEU A 226 0.39 11.71 5.06
CA LEU A 226 1.73 12.20 5.38
C LEU A 226 2.12 11.68 6.76
N ASN A 227 2.95 10.64 6.80
CA ASN A 227 3.48 10.08 8.04
C ASN A 227 4.77 10.80 8.43
N LEU A 228 4.70 11.68 9.43
CA LEU A 228 5.86 12.47 9.88
C LEU A 228 6.53 11.78 11.07
N PRO A 229 7.88 11.65 11.09
CA PRO A 229 8.59 11.01 12.19
C PRO A 229 8.09 11.50 13.56
N PRO A 230 7.87 10.60 14.55
CA PRO A 230 7.18 10.97 15.78
C PRO A 230 8.05 11.86 16.69
N ASP A 231 9.36 11.84 16.46
CA ASP A 231 10.40 12.67 17.08
C ASP A 231 10.76 13.90 16.23
N LEU A 232 10.03 14.16 15.13
CA LEU A 232 10.27 15.32 14.28
C LEU A 232 10.06 16.61 15.07
N TYR A 233 11.14 17.37 15.22
CA TYR A 233 11.15 18.60 15.97
C TYR A 233 11.60 19.79 15.12
N LEU A 234 10.69 20.72 14.87
CA LEU A 234 10.87 21.84 13.94
C LEU A 234 11.21 23.13 14.69
N MET A 235 12.38 23.20 15.35
CA MET A 235 12.79 24.36 16.16
C MET A 235 12.89 25.69 15.40
N ARG A 236 13.12 25.67 14.08
CA ARG A 236 13.42 26.87 13.28
C ARG A 236 12.68 26.94 11.95
N SER A 237 11.84 25.95 11.65
CA SER A 237 11.02 26.00 10.43
C SER A 237 9.68 26.61 10.75
N THR A 238 9.36 27.74 10.12
CA THR A 238 8.07 28.43 10.28
C THR A 238 6.98 27.86 9.39
N GLY A 239 7.28 26.84 8.57
CA GLY A 239 6.28 26.17 7.76
C GLY A 239 6.81 25.07 6.86
N ILE A 240 5.89 24.36 6.22
CA ILE A 240 6.17 23.35 5.19
C ILE A 240 5.75 23.96 3.84
N ASP A 241 6.69 24.06 2.91
CA ASP A 241 6.39 24.49 1.55
C ASP A 241 5.90 23.30 0.72
N MET A 242 4.82 23.51 -0.01
CA MET A 242 4.15 22.52 -0.84
C MET A 242 4.00 23.07 -2.25
N ASP A 243 4.61 22.38 -3.20
CA ASP A 243 4.55 22.69 -4.62
C ASP A 243 3.54 21.76 -5.30
N ILE A 244 2.45 22.34 -5.77
CA ILE A 244 1.30 21.61 -6.29
C ILE A 244 1.20 21.90 -7.78
N ASN A 245 1.44 20.87 -8.59
CA ASN A 245 1.07 20.87 -10.00
C ASN A 245 -0.22 20.05 -10.14
N TYR A 246 -1.27 20.67 -10.67
CA TYR A 246 -2.56 20.01 -10.83
C TYR A 246 -3.16 20.32 -12.20
N ARG A 247 -3.99 19.39 -12.66
CA ARG A 247 -4.80 19.49 -13.89
C ARG A 247 -6.25 19.22 -13.54
N TYR A 248 -7.15 19.91 -14.21
CA TYR A 248 -8.59 19.83 -13.96
C TYR A 248 -9.36 20.03 -15.26
N THR A 249 -10.61 19.56 -15.30
CA THR A 249 -11.53 19.86 -16.40
C THR A 249 -11.93 21.34 -16.29
N MET A 250 -11.73 22.13 -17.34
CA MET A 250 -12.06 23.56 -17.30
C MET A 250 -13.58 23.76 -17.13
N PRO A 251 -14.03 24.61 -16.19
CA PRO A 251 -15.43 24.99 -16.13
C PRO A 251 -15.82 25.74 -17.42
N PRO A 252 -17.04 25.55 -17.96
CA PRO A 252 -17.46 26.12 -19.24
C PRO A 252 -17.56 27.65 -19.19
N VAL A 253 -17.83 28.21 -18.01
CA VAL A 253 -17.91 29.65 -17.75
C VAL A 253 -17.07 29.99 -16.53
N LYS A 254 -16.75 31.28 -16.35
CA LYS A 254 -16.12 31.72 -15.11
C LYS A 254 -17.16 31.71 -14.00
N ASP A 255 -16.99 30.82 -13.03
CA ASP A 255 -17.89 30.61 -11.92
C ASP A 255 -17.12 30.47 -10.58
N SER A 256 -17.78 29.92 -9.56
CA SER A 256 -17.19 29.69 -8.24
C SER A 256 -16.50 28.33 -8.12
N SER A 257 -16.23 27.63 -9.23
CA SER A 257 -15.50 26.37 -9.21
C SER A 257 -14.10 26.58 -8.61
N ARG A 258 -13.71 25.71 -7.69
CA ARG A 258 -12.48 25.86 -6.89
C ARG A 258 -11.89 24.51 -6.48
N MET A 259 -10.61 24.55 -6.12
CA MET A 259 -9.93 23.49 -5.41
C MET A 259 -9.67 23.94 -3.97
N ASP A 260 -10.29 23.26 -3.02
CA ASP A 260 -10.08 23.48 -1.59
C ASP A 260 -9.04 22.50 -1.06
N ILE A 261 -8.12 23.00 -0.24
CA ILE A 261 -7.06 22.19 0.37
C ILE A 261 -7.25 22.21 1.89
N SER A 262 -7.24 21.03 2.49
CA SER A 262 -7.37 20.86 3.94
C SER A 262 -6.29 19.92 4.49
N LEU A 263 -5.84 20.16 5.73
CA LEU A 263 -4.94 19.26 6.46
C LEU A 263 -5.59 18.88 7.79
N ASN A 264 -5.69 17.58 8.08
CA ASN A 264 -6.32 17.06 9.31
C ASN A 264 -7.72 17.66 9.55
N ASN A 265 -8.51 17.75 8.48
CA ASN A 265 -9.86 18.33 8.45
C ASN A 265 -9.91 19.85 8.75
N GLN A 266 -8.77 20.53 8.76
CA GLN A 266 -8.69 21.99 8.86
C GLN A 266 -8.45 22.58 7.47
N PHE A 267 -9.33 23.48 7.04
CA PHE A 267 -9.19 24.21 5.79
C PHE A 267 -7.92 25.06 5.80
N LEU A 268 -7.15 24.99 4.71
CA LEU A 268 -5.93 25.75 4.51
C LEU A 268 -6.17 26.93 3.57
N GLN A 269 -6.55 26.62 2.33
CA GLN A 269 -6.66 27.59 1.26
C GLN A 269 -7.53 27.06 0.12
N SER A 270 -8.15 27.99 -0.61
CA SER A 270 -8.96 27.73 -1.81
C SER A 270 -8.33 28.38 -3.03
N PHE A 271 -8.43 27.71 -4.18
CA PHE A 271 -7.92 28.17 -5.46
C PHE A 271 -9.00 28.07 -6.54
N ASN A 272 -9.35 29.19 -7.18
CA ASN A 272 -10.34 29.20 -8.25
C ASN A 272 -9.86 28.41 -9.48
N LEU A 273 -10.76 27.60 -10.04
CA LEU A 273 -10.57 26.90 -11.30
C LEU A 273 -10.88 27.86 -12.46
N SER A 274 -9.92 28.07 -13.34
CA SER A 274 -10.01 28.97 -14.48
C SER A 274 -10.72 28.31 -15.66
N SER A 275 -11.64 29.03 -16.29
CA SER A 275 -12.27 28.61 -17.55
C SER A 275 -11.36 28.81 -18.79
N LYS A 276 -10.09 29.21 -18.59
CA LYS A 276 -9.13 29.50 -19.68
C LYS A 276 -7.86 28.66 -19.67
N GLN A 277 -7.62 27.89 -18.61
CA GLN A 277 -6.39 27.10 -18.42
C GLN A 277 -6.76 25.77 -17.78
N GLU A 278 -6.20 24.65 -18.26
CA GLU A 278 -6.52 23.31 -17.74
C GLU A 278 -5.55 22.80 -16.68
N ALA A 279 -4.41 23.47 -16.50
CA ALA A 279 -3.38 23.11 -15.53
C ALA A 279 -2.79 24.36 -14.89
N ASN A 280 -2.36 24.25 -13.63
CA ASN A 280 -1.73 25.35 -12.91
C ASN A 280 -0.72 24.83 -11.87
N ARG A 281 0.14 25.72 -11.40
CA ARG A 281 1.13 25.47 -10.34
C ARG A 281 0.89 26.40 -9.17
N LEU A 282 0.89 25.85 -7.97
CA LEU A 282 0.69 26.59 -6.73
C LEU A 282 1.83 26.32 -5.76
N LEU A 283 2.27 27.38 -5.09
CA LEU A 283 3.16 27.28 -3.95
C LEU A 283 2.34 27.62 -2.71
N LEU A 284 2.09 26.61 -1.88
CA LEU A 284 1.39 26.74 -0.61
C LEU A 284 2.39 26.62 0.53
N ARG A 285 2.39 27.56 1.47
CA ARG A 285 3.18 27.46 2.70
C ARG A 285 2.27 27.17 3.87
N ILE A 286 2.43 25.99 4.46
CA ILE A 286 1.65 25.54 5.62
C ILE A 286 2.38 26.02 6.88
N PRO A 287 1.83 26.95 7.67
CA PRO A 287 2.46 27.38 8.91
C PRO A 287 2.42 26.23 9.92
N VAL A 288 3.56 25.95 10.56
CA VAL A 288 3.65 24.94 11.63
C VAL A 288 4.03 25.65 12.92
N LEU A 289 3.22 25.48 13.96
CA LEU A 289 3.56 25.95 15.31
C LEU A 289 3.66 24.74 16.24
N GLN A 290 4.89 24.43 16.69
CA GLN A 290 5.15 23.52 17.80
C GLN A 290 5.68 24.37 18.97
N GLY A 291 4.85 24.58 19.99
CA GLY A 291 5.21 25.31 21.21
C GLY A 291 4.24 24.99 22.35
N LEU A 292 4.74 25.03 23.58
CA LEU A 292 3.90 25.07 24.78
C LEU A 292 3.01 26.32 24.68
N LEU A 293 1.70 26.12 24.55
CA LEU A 293 0.73 27.19 24.75
C LEU A 293 0.79 27.54 26.23
N ASP A 294 1.63 28.52 26.58
CA ASP A 294 1.58 29.14 27.90
C ASP A 294 0.15 29.63 28.14
N GLY A 295 -0.42 29.23 29.27
CA GLY A 295 -1.83 29.43 29.65
C GLY A 295 -2.21 30.89 29.90
N LYS A 296 -1.99 31.76 28.91
CA LYS A 296 -2.55 33.12 28.87
C LYS A 296 -3.71 33.17 27.89
N THR A 297 -4.71 33.92 28.31
CA THR A 297 -6.07 34.07 27.81
C THR A 297 -6.18 34.73 26.43
N ASP A 298 -5.34 34.35 25.48
CA ASP A 298 -5.49 34.73 24.09
C ASP A 298 -6.17 33.59 23.33
N VAL A 299 -7.32 33.89 22.72
CA VAL A 299 -7.99 32.96 21.80
C VAL A 299 -7.12 32.85 20.55
N SER A 300 -6.11 31.99 20.62
CA SER A 300 -5.30 31.62 19.46
C SER A 300 -6.18 30.80 18.52
N ILE A 301 -6.31 31.27 17.27
CA ILE A 301 -6.77 30.42 16.16
C ILE A 301 -5.93 29.14 16.24
N PRO A 302 -6.55 27.94 16.33
CA PRO A 302 -5.82 26.71 16.56
C PRO A 302 -4.81 26.53 15.43
N ALA A 303 -3.53 26.61 15.79
CA ALA A 303 -2.47 26.33 14.85
C ALA A 303 -2.58 24.89 14.35
N LEU A 304 -2.16 24.64 13.10
CA LEU A 304 -2.11 23.31 12.51
C LEU A 304 -1.31 22.36 13.40
N LYS A 305 -2.01 21.46 14.06
CA LYS A 305 -1.39 20.39 14.86
C LYS A 305 -1.04 19.25 13.93
N LEU A 306 0.25 19.10 13.67
CA LEU A 306 0.78 17.92 13.00
C LEU A 306 0.83 16.75 13.99
N GLY A 307 0.23 15.63 13.61
CA GLY A 307 0.37 14.35 14.30
C GLY A 307 1.41 13.44 13.63
N ALA A 308 1.53 12.21 14.11
CA ALA A 308 2.36 11.19 13.47
C ALA A 308 1.83 10.81 12.08
N THR A 309 0.51 10.77 11.92
CA THR A 309 -0.18 10.62 10.63
C THR A 309 -1.01 11.87 10.39
N ASN A 310 -0.82 12.48 9.22
CA ASN A 310 -1.55 13.66 8.79
C ASN A 310 -2.23 13.38 7.46
N GLN A 311 -3.44 13.89 7.27
CA GLN A 311 -4.21 13.69 6.05
C GLN A 311 -4.37 15.03 5.33
N LEU A 312 -3.74 15.13 4.16
CA LEU A 312 -3.96 16.20 3.22
C LEU A 312 -5.11 15.82 2.29
N ARG A 313 -6.07 16.72 2.14
CA ARG A 313 -7.28 16.52 1.33
C ARG A 313 -7.38 17.64 0.29
N PHE A 314 -7.63 17.26 -0.95
CA PHE A 314 -7.93 18.18 -2.05
C PHE A 314 -9.35 17.91 -2.54
N ASP A 315 -10.19 18.93 -2.48
CA ASP A 315 -11.58 18.90 -2.89
C ASP A 315 -11.75 19.76 -4.14
N PHE A 316 -12.07 19.14 -5.27
CA PHE A 316 -12.38 19.86 -6.51
C PHE A 316 -13.89 20.08 -6.56
N GLU A 317 -14.32 21.30 -6.24
CA GLU A 317 -15.71 21.71 -6.27
C GLU A 317 -16.00 22.41 -7.60
N TYR A 318 -16.85 21.78 -8.42
CA TYR A 318 -17.34 22.38 -9.65
C TYR A 318 -18.70 23.00 -9.41
N MET A 319 -18.87 24.26 -9.81
CA MET A 319 -20.18 24.88 -9.79
C MET A 319 -21.01 24.26 -10.91
N ASN A 320 -22.08 23.57 -10.56
CA ASN A 320 -22.98 23.06 -11.59
C ASN A 320 -23.75 24.24 -12.20
N PRO A 321 -23.63 24.52 -13.51
CA PRO A 321 -24.27 25.69 -14.12
C PRO A 321 -25.79 25.57 -14.23
N MET A 322 -26.39 24.44 -13.84
CA MET A 322 -27.84 24.26 -13.87
C MET A 322 -28.46 24.33 -12.46
N PRO A 323 -29.37 25.30 -12.20
CA PRO A 323 -30.09 25.40 -10.93
C PRO A 323 -31.01 24.21 -10.66
#